data_AF-A0A6M3J554-F1
#
_entry.id   AF-A0A6M3J554-F1
#
_cell.length_a   1.000
_cell.length_b   1.000
_cell.length_c   1.000
_cell.angle_alpha   90.00
_cell.angle_beta   90.00
_cell.angle_gamma   90.00
#
_symmetry.space_group_name_H-M   'P 1'
#
loop_
_entity.id
_entity.type
_entity.pdbx_description
1 polymer ?
#
loop_
_entity_poly.entity_id
_entity_poly.type
_entity_poly.pdbx_seq_one_letter_code
_entity_poly.pdbx_strand_id
1 'polypeptide(L)'
;MISPYDTEIKQLEAERDRIGAELSEAKQRRAEFLCPYKVGDILEDKKGKQAKVVEIKSGWSDYTVNLCHILKSGKTGLVTHTLYDWDGWKPV
;
A
#
# COMPACT_ATOMS: atom_id res chain seq x y z
N MET A 1 28.46 13.85 -29.11
CA MET A 1 27.48 14.38 -30.09
C MET A 1 26.11 14.06 -29.51
N ILE A 2 25.23 15.06 -29.33
CA ILE A 2 23.89 14.87 -28.79
C ILE A 2 22.99 14.41 -29.94
N SER A 3 22.24 13.33 -29.74
CA SER A 3 21.29 12.83 -30.73
C SER A 3 20.11 13.80 -30.84
N PRO A 4 19.57 14.07 -32.03
CA PRO A 4 18.37 14.89 -32.18
C PRO A 4 17.15 14.30 -31.43
N TYR A 5 17.18 13.01 -31.09
CA TYR A 5 16.14 12.33 -30.32
C TYR A 5 16.31 12.44 -28.80
N ASP A 6 17.46 12.91 -28.29
CA ASP A 6 17.73 12.96 -26.84
C ASP A 6 16.73 13.86 -26.09
N THR A 7 16.27 14.93 -26.73
CA THR A 7 15.25 15.82 -26.15
C THR A 7 13.89 15.15 -26.09
N GLU A 8 13.49 14.45 -27.16
CA GLU A 8 12.22 13.72 -27.21
C GLU A 8 12.20 12.57 -26.20
N ILE A 9 13.29 11.81 -26.08
CA ILE A 9 13.44 10.74 -25.10
C ILE A 9 13.26 11.29 -23.68
N LYS A 10 13.95 12.38 -23.32
CA LYS A 10 13.81 13.00 -21.98
C LYS A 10 12.38 13.47 -21.68
N GLN A 11 11.68 14.00 -22.69
CA GLN A 11 10.28 14.42 -22.52
C GLN A 11 9.37 13.21 -22.26
N LEU A 12 9.55 12.13 -23.02
CA LEU A 12 8.79 10.89 -22.84
C LEU A 12 9.08 10.22 -21.50
N GLU A 13 10.33 10.23 -21.03
CA GLU A 13 10.70 9.72 -19.71
C GLU A 13 10.06 10.53 -18.58
N ALA A 14 10.09 11.87 -18.67
CA ALA A 14 9.44 12.73 -17.69
C ALA A 14 7.91 12.51 -17.65
N GLU A 15 7.29 12.34 -18.82
CA GLU A 15 5.86 12.05 -18.92
C GLU A 15 5.51 10.67 -18.33
N ARG A 16 6.31 9.64 -18.64
CA ARG A 16 6.16 8.31 -18.03
C ARG A 16 6.23 8.38 -16.51
N ASP A 17 7.19 9.13 -15.97
CA ASP A 17 7.37 9.25 -14.53
C ASP A 17 6.20 10.01 -13.88
N ARG A 18 5.66 11.04 -14.55
CA ARG A 18 4.44 11.74 -14.12
C ARG A 18 3.23 10.79 -14.08
N ILE A 19 2.98 10.06 -15.17
CA ILE A 19 1.90 9.07 -15.24
C ILE A 19 2.08 7.99 -14.17
N GLY A 20 3.31 7.55 -13.93
CA GLY A 20 3.63 6.59 -12.87
C GLY A 20 3.26 7.10 -11.48
N ALA A 21 3.53 8.38 -11.19
CA ALA A 21 3.14 9.01 -9.93
C ALA A 21 1.61 9.13 -9.80
N GLU A 22 0.93 9.61 -10.83
CA GLU A 22 -0.54 9.71 -10.86
C GLU A 22 -1.21 8.34 -10.68
N LEU A 23 -0.68 7.30 -11.33
CA LEU A 23 -1.16 5.94 -11.18
C LEU A 23 -0.95 5.41 -9.75
N SER A 24 0.19 5.72 -9.13
CA SER A 24 0.47 5.36 -7.74
C SER A 24 -0.55 5.98 -6.78
N GLU A 25 -0.86 7.26 -6.95
CA GLU A 25 -1.89 7.94 -6.16
C GLU A 25 -3.28 7.33 -6.38
N ALA A 26 -3.65 7.06 -7.64
CA ALA A 26 -4.94 6.44 -7.94
C ALA A 26 -5.07 5.05 -7.31
N LYS A 27 -3.99 4.25 -7.35
CA LYS A 27 -3.92 2.94 -6.68
C LYS A 27 -4.07 3.07 -5.16
N GLN A 28 -3.43 4.07 -4.56
CA GLN A 28 -3.54 4.34 -3.13
C GLN A 28 -4.97 4.72 -2.73
N ARG A 29 -5.60 5.68 -3.44
CA ARG A 29 -7.00 6.08 -3.18
C ARG A 29 -7.97 4.92 -3.32
N ARG A 30 -7.74 4.06 -4.32
CA ARG A 30 -8.52 2.82 -4.49
C ARG A 30 -8.33 1.86 -3.32
N ALA A 31 -7.10 1.67 -2.84
CA ALA A 31 -6.82 0.81 -1.70
C ALA A 31 -7.51 1.32 -0.43
N GLU A 32 -7.47 2.63 -0.17
CA GLU A 32 -8.17 3.27 0.94
C GLU A 32 -9.69 3.12 0.82
N PHE A 33 -10.25 3.30 -0.37
CA PHE A 33 -11.69 3.16 -0.62
C PHE A 33 -12.20 1.72 -0.42
N LEU A 34 -11.43 0.74 -0.89
CA LEU A 34 -11.82 -0.67 -0.77
C LEU A 34 -11.59 -1.20 0.65
N CYS A 35 -10.70 -0.58 1.44
CA CYS A 35 -10.36 -1.03 2.78
C CYS A 35 -11.55 -0.90 3.74
N PRO A 36 -12.00 -2.00 4.39
CA PRO A 36 -13.06 -1.96 5.38
C PRO A 36 -12.57 -1.33 6.69
N TYR A 37 -11.26 -1.19 6.86
CA TYR A 37 -10.61 -0.65 8.06
C TYR A 37 -10.06 0.75 7.80
N LYS A 38 -9.99 1.55 8.86
CA LYS A 38 -9.37 2.88 8.86
C LYS A 38 -8.13 2.90 9.73
N VAL A 39 -7.20 3.80 9.38
CA VAL A 39 -6.06 4.09 10.24
C VAL A 39 -6.57 4.50 11.63
N GLY A 40 -6.10 3.82 12.67
CA GLY A 40 -6.57 3.97 14.04
C GLY A 40 -7.34 2.77 14.57
N ASP A 41 -7.95 1.96 13.70
CA ASP A 41 -8.74 0.79 14.11
C ASP A 41 -7.86 -0.25 14.82
N ILE A 42 -8.47 -0.99 15.75
CA ILE A 42 -7.84 -2.11 16.45
C ILE A 42 -8.48 -3.40 15.94
N LEU A 43 -7.65 -4.26 15.36
CA LEU A 43 -8.01 -5.57 14.87
C LEU A 43 -7.56 -6.61 15.89
N GLU A 44 -8.34 -7.68 16.07
CA GLU A 44 -8.01 -8.78 16.96
C GLU A 44 -7.96 -10.08 16.17
N ASP A 45 -6.86 -10.83 16.29
CA ASP A 45 -6.73 -12.15 15.68
C ASP A 45 -7.53 -13.22 16.46
N LYS A 46 -7.73 -14.39 15.88
CA LYS A 46 -8.42 -15.53 16.53
C LYS A 46 -7.74 -16.04 17.82
N LYS A 47 -6.52 -15.56 18.13
CA LYS A 47 -5.75 -15.90 19.33
C LYS A 47 -5.77 -14.76 20.37
N GLY A 48 -6.61 -13.73 20.17
CA GLY A 48 -6.76 -12.58 21.05
C GLY A 48 -5.63 -11.57 20.97
N LYS A 49 -4.79 -11.60 19.94
CA LYS A 49 -3.73 -10.59 19.73
C LYS A 49 -4.31 -9.38 19.04
N GLN A 50 -4.03 -8.22 19.61
CA GLN A 50 -4.49 -6.95 19.08
C GLN A 50 -3.43 -6.26 18.22
N ALA A 51 -3.94 -5.57 17.20
CA ALA A 51 -3.19 -4.99 16.12
C ALA A 51 -3.80 -3.61 15.77
N LYS A 52 -3.03 -2.52 15.89
CA LYS A 52 -3.47 -1.19 15.46
C LYS A 52 -3.15 -0.93 13.99
N VAL A 53 -4.16 -0.47 13.26
CA VAL A 53 -4.01 -0.01 11.88
C VAL A 53 -3.27 1.33 11.86
N VAL A 54 -2.08 1.37 11.23
CA VAL A 54 -1.25 2.59 11.20
C VAL A 54 -1.08 3.18 9.80
N GLU A 55 -1.18 2.37 8.76
CA GLU A 55 -1.01 2.81 7.38
C GLU A 55 -1.64 1.82 6.41
N ILE A 56 -2.41 2.32 5.44
CA ILE A 56 -2.89 1.52 4.32
C ILE A 56 -1.99 1.87 3.14
N LYS A 57 -1.46 0.87 2.42
CA LYS A 57 -0.61 1.09 1.26
C LYS A 57 -1.11 0.29 0.06
N SER A 58 -0.83 0.77 -1.14
CA SER A 58 -0.92 -0.03 -2.36
C SER A 58 0.41 -0.78 -2.60
N GLY A 59 0.32 -2.06 -2.97
CA GLY A 59 1.47 -2.92 -3.30
C GLY A 59 1.80 -2.96 -4.80
N TRP A 60 2.96 -3.54 -5.16
CA TRP A 60 3.41 -3.70 -6.55
C TRP A 60 2.62 -4.75 -7.33
N SER A 61 2.28 -5.87 -6.67
CA SER A 61 1.37 -6.91 -7.15
C SER A 61 0.32 -7.10 -6.06
N ASP A 62 -0.92 -6.69 -6.35
CA ASP A 62 -2.12 -6.92 -5.55
C ASP A 62 -2.06 -6.45 -4.08
N TYR A 63 -2.74 -5.33 -3.86
CA TYR A 63 -3.30 -4.80 -2.62
C TYR A 63 -2.64 -5.26 -1.29
N THR A 64 -1.40 -4.89 -1.08
CA THR A 64 -0.73 -5.17 0.20
C THR A 64 -1.10 -4.11 1.24
N VAL A 65 -2.08 -4.44 2.08
CA VAL A 65 -2.35 -3.66 3.28
C VAL A 65 -1.16 -3.82 4.25
N ASN A 66 -0.22 -2.87 4.27
CA ASN A 66 0.96 -2.95 5.14
C ASN A 66 0.60 -2.60 6.60
N LEU A 67 -0.18 -3.45 7.26
CA LEU A 67 -0.67 -3.18 8.61
C LEU A 67 0.00 -4.00 9.69
N CYS A 68 0.67 -3.26 10.59
CA CYS A 68 0.33 -3.16 12.01
C CYS A 68 1.54 -3.25 12.95
N HIS A 69 1.50 -2.43 14.00
CA HIS A 69 2.25 -2.63 15.23
C HIS A 69 1.57 -3.65 16.17
N ILE A 70 2.15 -4.84 16.36
CA ILE A 70 1.67 -5.80 17.37
C ILE A 70 2.22 -5.39 18.74
N LEU A 71 1.33 -5.17 19.72
CA LEU A 71 1.71 -5.00 21.12
C LEU A 71 1.28 -6.24 21.91
N LYS A 72 2.16 -7.25 22.00
CA LYS A 72 1.96 -8.37 22.94
C LYS A 72 2.72 -8.20 24.26
N SER A 73 3.53 -7.14 24.40
CA SER A 73 4.42 -6.94 25.55
C SER A 73 5.02 -5.52 25.68
N GLY A 74 4.40 -4.49 25.10
CA GLY A 74 4.97 -3.14 25.09
C GLY A 74 6.11 -2.92 24.07
N LYS A 75 6.50 -3.95 23.30
CA LYS A 75 7.39 -3.80 22.14
C LYS A 75 6.57 -3.72 20.85
N THR A 76 6.63 -2.56 20.23
CA THR A 76 6.05 -2.24 18.92
C THR A 76 6.85 -2.97 17.84
N GLY A 77 6.28 -3.99 17.20
CA GLY A 77 6.87 -4.66 16.03
C GLY A 77 6.01 -4.46 14.78
N LEU A 78 6.59 -4.05 13.65
CA LEU A 78 5.89 -3.93 12.37
C LEU A 78 5.69 -5.33 11.79
N VAL A 79 4.44 -5.74 11.62
CA VAL A 79 4.07 -6.94 10.85
C VAL A 79 3.29 -6.47 9.63
N THR A 80 3.55 -7.07 8.47
CA THR A 80 2.80 -6.78 7.24
C THR A 80 1.77 -7.89 7.04
N HIS A 81 0.49 -7.53 6.94
CA HIS A 81 -0.60 -8.48 6.67
C HIS A 81 -1.32 -8.15 5.36
N THR A 82 -1.18 -8.99 4.33
CA THR A 82 -2.00 -8.86 3.13
C THR A 82 -3.46 -9.17 3.45
N LEU A 83 -4.30 -8.14 3.56
CA LEU A 83 -5.72 -8.27 3.87
C LEU A 83 -6.62 -8.31 2.62
N TYR A 84 -6.06 -8.15 1.42
CA TYR A 84 -6.82 -8.21 0.16
C TYR A 84 -5.99 -8.86 -0.95
N ASP A 85 -6.55 -9.83 -1.65
CA ASP A 85 -5.98 -10.43 -2.87
C ASP A 85 -7.03 -10.50 -4.00
N TRP A 86 -6.75 -11.25 -5.06
CA TRP A 86 -7.67 -11.43 -6.20
C TRP A 86 -9.06 -11.96 -5.80
N ASP A 87 -9.18 -12.63 -4.65
CA ASP A 87 -10.44 -13.20 -4.15
C ASP A 87 -11.15 -12.25 -3.17
N GLY A 88 -10.61 -11.06 -2.92
CA GLY A 88 -11.19 -10.05 -2.03
C GLY A 88 -10.56 -10.00 -0.64
N TRP A 89 -11.33 -9.48 0.33
CA TRP A 89 -10.85 -9.26 1.71
C TRP A 89 -10.63 -10.58 2.44
N LYS A 90 -9.43 -10.76 3.01
CA LYS A 90 -9.13 -11.87 3.90
C LYS A 90 -9.45 -11.50 5.35
N PRO A 91 -10.09 -12.40 6.11
CA PRO A 91 -10.28 -12.20 7.54
C PRO A 91 -8.93 -12.22 8.27
N VAL A 92 -8.81 -11.37 9.28
CA VAL A 92 -7.67 -11.29 10.22
C VAL A 92 -7.60 -12.53 11.11
#